data_AF-A0A8C9DNZ8-F1
#
_entry.id   AF-A0A8C9DNZ8-F1
#
_cell.length_a   1.000
_cell.length_b   1.000
_cell.length_c   1.000
_cell.angle_alpha   90.00
_cell.angle_beta   90.00
_cell.angle_gamma   90.00
#
_symmetry.space_group_name_H-M   'P 1'
#
loop_
_entity.id
_entity.type
_entity.pdbx_description
1 polymer ?
#
loop_
_entity_poly.entity_id
_entity_poly.type
_entity_poly.pdbx_seq_one_letter_code
_entity_poly.pdbx_strand_id
1 'polypeptide(L)'
;MSMLQIWLVQALFIFLTTGSMGQLLDPCGHINPESPVVHLGSNFTAVCVLKEDCMDYFHVNANFIVWKMSHFTIPKEQYTIINKTAASVTLTDVASLNIQLTCNILTFGQIEQNIYGITLISGLPPEKPKNLNCIVNEGRKMMCYWDPGRETYLETNFTLKSEWATEKFADCKTKRDTPTSCTVDYSPVYFVNMEVWVEAENALGKVTSDHINFDPVDKVKPNAPHNLSVSNSEELSSILKLTWINSNIKNVIRLKYDIQYRTKGASAWSQIPPEDTASTRSSFTVQDLKPFTEYVFRIRCMKEDGKGFWSDWSEEASGITYEDNIASF
;
A
#
# COMPACT_ATOMS: atom_id res chain seq x y z
N MET A 1 3.25 -85.18 33.64
CA MET A 1 2.68 -83.90 33.18
C MET A 1 3.56 -83.37 32.06
N SER A 2 3.18 -83.62 30.82
CA SER A 2 3.87 -83.15 29.62
C SER A 2 3.33 -81.75 29.26
N MET A 3 4.21 -80.75 29.17
CA MET A 3 3.86 -79.38 28.77
C MET A 3 3.88 -79.27 27.24
N LEU A 4 2.77 -78.82 26.68
CA LEU A 4 2.55 -78.60 25.25
C LEU A 4 3.35 -77.37 24.77
N GLN A 5 4.25 -77.55 23.81
CA GLN A 5 5.07 -76.46 23.26
C GLN A 5 4.37 -75.89 22.00
N ILE A 6 3.91 -74.64 22.09
CA ILE A 6 3.22 -73.92 21.00
C ILE A 6 4.28 -73.31 20.09
N TRP A 7 4.24 -73.64 18.80
CA TRP A 7 5.10 -73.04 17.77
C TRP A 7 4.45 -71.75 17.24
N LEU A 8 5.11 -70.62 17.42
CA LEU A 8 4.79 -69.35 16.75
C LEU A 8 5.48 -69.34 15.38
N VAL A 9 4.69 -69.42 14.29
CA VAL A 9 5.19 -69.26 12.93
C VAL A 9 5.27 -67.76 12.62
N GLN A 10 6.49 -67.24 12.45
CA GLN A 10 6.70 -65.88 11.96
C GLN A 10 6.46 -65.83 10.45
N ALA A 11 5.39 -65.16 10.03
CA ALA A 11 5.15 -64.84 8.62
C ALA A 11 5.91 -63.55 8.27
N LEU A 12 6.97 -63.67 7.46
CA LEU A 12 7.73 -62.54 6.94
C LEU A 12 7.03 -61.99 5.68
N PHE A 13 6.31 -60.87 5.81
CA PHE A 13 5.77 -60.15 4.66
C PHE A 13 6.86 -59.29 4.04
N ILE A 14 7.37 -59.69 2.87
CA ILE A 14 8.29 -58.89 2.06
C ILE A 14 7.44 -57.92 1.23
N PHE A 15 7.36 -56.66 1.65
CA PHE A 15 6.85 -55.56 0.82
C PHE A 15 7.95 -55.14 -0.16
N LEU A 16 7.83 -55.56 -1.42
CA LEU A 16 8.59 -54.98 -2.53
C LEU A 16 8.00 -53.58 -2.81
N THR A 17 8.62 -52.55 -2.23
CA THR A 17 8.38 -51.16 -2.63
C THR A 17 9.25 -50.87 -3.84
N THR A 18 8.66 -50.90 -5.04
CA THR A 18 9.28 -50.36 -6.24
C THR A 18 9.22 -48.83 -6.15
N GLY A 19 10.22 -48.24 -5.51
CA GLY A 19 10.44 -46.80 -5.53
C GLY A 19 10.84 -46.36 -6.93
N SER A 20 9.90 -45.82 -7.70
CA SER A 20 10.21 -45.06 -8.92
C SER A 20 10.93 -43.78 -8.51
N MET A 21 12.26 -43.78 -8.56
CA MET A 21 13.04 -42.55 -8.60
C MET A 21 12.72 -41.84 -9.92
N GLY A 22 11.74 -40.95 -9.90
CA GLY A 22 11.55 -40.00 -10.98
C GLY A 22 12.80 -39.12 -11.05
N GLN A 23 13.72 -39.43 -11.97
CA GLN A 23 14.77 -38.49 -12.34
C GLN A 23 14.07 -37.25 -12.89
N LEU A 24 14.29 -36.11 -12.22
CA LEU A 24 14.00 -34.81 -12.79
C LEU A 24 14.75 -34.74 -14.13
N LEU A 25 14.02 -34.65 -15.24
CA LEU A 25 14.62 -34.57 -16.57
C LEU A 25 15.60 -33.41 -16.61
N ASP A 26 16.88 -33.72 -16.74
CA ASP A 26 17.93 -32.73 -16.93
C ASP A 26 17.67 -32.02 -18.27
N PRO A 27 17.51 -30.69 -18.30
CA PRO A 27 17.20 -30.00 -19.54
C PRO A 27 18.38 -30.12 -20.51
N CYS A 28 18.09 -30.28 -21.80
CA CYS A 28 19.07 -30.44 -22.88
C CYS A 28 19.99 -29.20 -23.05
N GLY A 29 19.56 -28.05 -22.56
CA GLY A 29 20.30 -26.79 -22.58
C GLY A 29 19.66 -25.79 -21.62
N HIS A 30 20.18 -24.57 -21.61
CA HIS A 30 19.61 -23.46 -20.82
C HIS A 30 19.79 -22.14 -21.55
N ILE A 31 19.06 -21.11 -21.12
CA ILE A 31 19.21 -19.74 -21.61
C ILE A 31 19.78 -18.87 -20.49
N ASN A 32 20.76 -18.03 -20.82
CA ASN A 32 21.33 -17.05 -19.91
C ASN A 32 21.07 -15.62 -20.43
N PRO A 33 20.59 -14.69 -19.59
CA PRO A 33 20.13 -14.87 -18.20
C PRO A 33 18.76 -15.58 -18.07
N GLU A 34 18.55 -16.25 -16.94
CA GLU A 34 17.40 -17.13 -16.67
C GLU A 34 16.07 -16.39 -16.42
N SER A 35 16.11 -15.31 -15.65
CA SER A 35 14.91 -14.52 -15.30
C SER A 35 15.20 -13.02 -15.43
N PRO A 36 15.39 -12.52 -16.67
CA PRO A 36 15.76 -11.15 -16.90
C PRO A 36 14.61 -10.18 -16.68
N VAL A 37 14.91 -9.09 -15.98
CA VAL A 37 14.09 -7.87 -15.95
C VAL A 37 14.91 -6.74 -16.56
N VAL A 38 14.36 -6.06 -17.56
CA VAL A 38 15.08 -5.01 -18.31
C VAL A 38 14.27 -3.71 -18.39
N HIS A 39 14.96 -2.61 -18.69
CA HIS A 39 14.30 -1.34 -18.96
C HIS A 39 13.47 -1.43 -20.24
N LEU A 40 12.27 -0.84 -20.22
CA LEU A 40 11.43 -0.67 -21.40
C LEU A 40 12.19 0.16 -22.46
N GLY A 41 12.20 -0.31 -23.71
CA GLY A 41 12.94 0.27 -24.82
C GLY A 41 14.45 0.00 -24.82
N SER A 42 14.96 -0.81 -23.88
CA SER A 42 16.37 -1.23 -23.89
C SER A 42 16.62 -2.42 -24.81
N ASN A 43 17.89 -2.72 -25.06
CA ASN A 43 18.31 -3.90 -25.80
C ASN A 43 18.57 -5.06 -24.82
N PHE A 44 18.18 -6.26 -25.21
CA PHE A 44 18.39 -7.47 -24.41
C PHE A 44 19.04 -8.57 -25.26
N THR A 45 20.12 -9.15 -24.75
CA THR A 45 20.80 -10.28 -25.40
C THR A 45 20.61 -11.53 -24.56
N ALA A 46 20.04 -12.57 -25.19
CA ALA A 46 19.93 -13.90 -24.61
C ALA A 46 20.94 -14.84 -25.26
N VAL A 47 21.50 -15.76 -24.48
CA VAL A 47 22.41 -16.80 -24.96
C VAL A 47 21.82 -18.16 -24.64
N CYS A 48 21.62 -19.01 -25.65
CA CYS A 48 21.24 -20.40 -25.46
C CYS A 48 22.49 -21.27 -25.50
N VAL A 49 22.64 -22.16 -24.54
CA VAL A 49 23.78 -23.08 -24.41
C VAL A 49 23.26 -24.51 -24.38
N LEU A 50 23.69 -25.32 -25.33
CA LEU A 50 23.38 -26.75 -25.41
C LEU A 50 24.36 -27.55 -24.54
N LYS A 51 23.87 -28.56 -23.82
CA LYS A 51 24.72 -29.55 -23.12
C LYS A 51 25.33 -30.53 -24.13
N GLU A 52 26.52 -31.04 -23.81
CA GLU A 52 27.25 -31.98 -24.68
C GLU A 52 26.44 -33.26 -24.94
N ASP A 53 25.89 -33.88 -23.90
CA ASP A 53 25.05 -35.09 -24.03
C ASP A 53 23.88 -34.89 -25.01
N CYS A 54 23.31 -33.68 -25.05
CA CYS A 54 22.21 -33.36 -25.94
C CYS A 54 22.67 -33.19 -27.40
N MET A 55 23.80 -32.50 -27.60
CA MET A 55 24.41 -32.36 -28.92
C MET A 55 24.76 -33.71 -29.52
N ASP A 56 25.29 -34.62 -28.72
CA ASP A 56 25.66 -35.97 -29.16
C ASP A 56 24.43 -36.83 -29.46
N TYR A 57 23.39 -36.77 -28.62
CA TYR A 57 22.17 -37.56 -28.79
C TYR A 57 21.36 -37.16 -30.04
N PHE A 58 21.21 -35.85 -30.30
CA PHE A 58 20.46 -35.35 -31.46
C PHE A 58 21.33 -35.06 -32.69
N HIS A 59 22.66 -35.21 -32.57
CA HIS A 59 23.63 -34.85 -33.60
C HIS A 59 23.51 -33.39 -34.07
N VAL A 60 23.35 -32.46 -33.12
CA VAL A 60 23.18 -31.02 -33.35
C VAL A 60 24.30 -30.19 -32.73
N ASN A 61 24.41 -28.92 -33.11
CA ASN A 61 25.29 -27.93 -32.50
C ASN A 61 24.62 -26.54 -32.55
N ALA A 62 25.32 -25.48 -32.15
CA ALA A 62 24.78 -24.12 -32.10
C ALA A 62 24.14 -23.61 -33.40
N ASN A 63 24.56 -24.10 -34.58
CA ASN A 63 23.97 -23.70 -35.87
C ASN A 63 22.55 -24.21 -36.10
N PHE A 64 22.15 -25.23 -35.35
CA PHE A 64 20.82 -25.85 -35.39
C PHE A 64 19.84 -25.19 -34.41
N ILE A 65 20.30 -24.22 -33.61
CA ILE A 65 19.46 -23.46 -32.70
C ILE A 65 18.47 -22.59 -33.50
N VAL A 66 17.23 -22.59 -33.05
CA VAL A 66 16.13 -21.78 -33.55
C VAL A 66 15.52 -21.02 -32.38
N TRP A 67 15.63 -19.70 -32.41
CA TRP A 67 14.99 -18.83 -31.44
C TRP A 67 13.55 -18.52 -31.86
N LYS A 68 12.65 -18.58 -30.88
CA LYS A 68 11.27 -18.14 -31.06
C LYS A 68 10.89 -17.13 -29.99
N MET A 69 10.25 -16.06 -30.43
CA MET A 69 9.66 -15.03 -29.59
C MET A 69 8.13 -15.23 -29.62
N SER A 70 7.57 -15.68 -28.50
CA SER A 70 6.20 -16.15 -28.37
C SER A 70 5.88 -17.24 -29.40
N HIS A 71 5.25 -16.89 -30.53
CA HIS A 71 4.90 -17.83 -31.60
C HIS A 71 5.67 -17.56 -32.91
N PHE A 72 6.50 -16.52 -32.96
CA PHE A 72 7.22 -16.10 -34.15
C PHE A 72 8.67 -16.58 -34.10
N THR A 73 9.13 -17.21 -35.18
CA THR A 73 10.54 -17.56 -35.35
C THR A 73 11.34 -16.31 -35.66
N ILE A 74 12.41 -16.08 -34.89
CA ILE A 74 13.30 -14.94 -35.13
C ILE A 74 14.14 -15.23 -36.39
N PRO A 75 14.35 -14.25 -37.28
CA PRO A 75 15.17 -14.46 -38.47
C PRO A 75 16.62 -14.82 -38.11
N LYS A 76 17.22 -15.78 -38.84
CA LYS A 76 18.58 -16.29 -38.55
C LYS A 76 19.65 -15.20 -38.68
N GLU A 77 19.39 -14.14 -39.42
CA GLU A 77 20.28 -12.98 -39.59
C GLU A 77 20.51 -12.23 -38.28
N GLN A 78 19.61 -12.37 -37.30
CA GLN A 78 19.74 -11.75 -35.98
C GLN A 78 20.51 -12.63 -34.98
N TYR A 79 20.95 -13.83 -35.40
CA TYR A 79 21.64 -14.77 -34.53
C TYR A 79 23.13 -14.50 -34.58
N THR A 80 23.81 -14.68 -33.46
CA THR A 80 25.26 -14.69 -33.39
C THR A 80 25.72 -16.00 -32.79
N ILE A 81 26.41 -16.82 -33.58
CA ILE A 81 27.00 -18.07 -33.09
C ILE A 81 28.25 -17.71 -32.29
N ILE A 82 28.23 -17.97 -30.98
CA ILE A 82 29.33 -17.62 -30.07
C ILE A 82 30.42 -18.68 -30.14
N ASN A 83 30.02 -19.95 -30.07
CA ASN A 83 30.90 -21.10 -30.14
C ASN A 83 30.11 -22.33 -30.63
N LYS A 84 30.69 -23.53 -30.55
CA LYS A 84 30.03 -24.77 -31.00
C LYS A 84 28.75 -25.12 -30.23
N THR A 85 28.65 -24.70 -28.96
CA THR A 85 27.56 -25.08 -28.05
C THR A 85 26.54 -23.96 -27.84
N ALA A 86 26.89 -22.72 -28.16
CA ALA A 86 26.11 -21.54 -27.82
C ALA A 86 25.86 -20.58 -28.99
N ALA A 87 24.63 -20.09 -29.05
CA ALA A 87 24.20 -19.02 -29.94
C ALA A 87 23.41 -17.97 -29.17
N SER A 88 23.58 -16.70 -29.54
CA SER A 88 22.84 -15.58 -28.95
C SER A 88 21.90 -14.91 -29.93
N VAL A 89 20.89 -14.26 -29.37
CA VAL A 89 19.99 -13.34 -30.08
C VAL A 89 19.91 -12.04 -29.31
N THR A 90 19.90 -10.92 -30.02
CA THR A 90 19.74 -9.58 -29.43
C THR A 90 18.42 -8.98 -29.88
N LEU A 91 17.52 -8.76 -28.92
CA LEU A 91 16.29 -8.01 -29.11
C LEU A 91 16.61 -6.53 -28.91
N THR A 92 16.30 -5.70 -29.90
CA THR A 92 16.47 -4.24 -29.82
C THR A 92 15.14 -3.56 -29.52
N ASP A 93 15.18 -2.48 -28.74
CA ASP A 93 14.00 -1.66 -28.43
C ASP A 93 12.81 -2.48 -27.89
N VAL A 94 13.03 -3.14 -26.74
CA VAL A 94 12.03 -4.02 -26.14
C VAL A 94 10.80 -3.21 -25.68
N ALA A 95 9.73 -3.23 -26.46
CA ALA A 95 8.49 -2.48 -26.19
C ALA A 95 7.41 -3.28 -25.45
N SER A 96 7.48 -4.61 -25.44
CA SER A 96 6.49 -5.48 -24.79
C SER A 96 6.88 -5.80 -23.35
N LEU A 97 5.90 -5.71 -22.44
CA LEU A 97 6.11 -5.94 -20.99
C LEU A 97 6.46 -7.38 -20.62
N ASN A 98 5.94 -8.34 -21.40
CA ASN A 98 6.18 -9.76 -21.19
C ASN A 98 6.45 -10.42 -22.55
N ILE A 99 7.65 -10.99 -22.68
CA ILE A 99 8.09 -11.69 -23.88
C ILE A 99 8.52 -13.10 -23.48
N GLN A 100 7.88 -14.10 -24.07
CA GLN A 100 8.33 -15.49 -23.95
C GLN A 100 9.39 -15.75 -25.00
N LEU A 101 10.60 -16.07 -24.59
CA LEU A 101 11.70 -16.40 -25.49
C LEU A 101 12.06 -17.87 -25.32
N THR A 102 12.07 -18.61 -26.42
CA THR A 102 12.39 -20.04 -26.39
C THR A 102 13.57 -20.36 -27.28
N CYS A 103 14.43 -21.26 -26.78
CA CYS A 103 15.51 -21.87 -27.52
C CYS A 103 15.06 -23.27 -27.94
N ASN A 104 15.05 -23.50 -29.24
CA ASN A 104 14.66 -24.75 -29.86
C ASN A 104 15.83 -25.27 -30.69
N ILE A 105 15.86 -26.58 -30.96
CA ILE A 105 16.79 -27.18 -31.92
C ILE A 105 16.03 -27.77 -33.09
N LEU A 106 16.61 -27.66 -34.28
CA LEU A 106 16.10 -28.30 -35.48
C LEU A 106 16.83 -29.62 -35.72
N THR A 107 16.19 -30.75 -35.44
CA THR A 107 16.80 -32.08 -35.60
C THR A 107 16.62 -32.62 -37.02
N PHE A 108 17.25 -33.77 -37.29
CA PHE A 108 17.06 -34.48 -38.56
C PHE A 108 15.55 -34.76 -38.81
N GLY A 109 15.12 -34.60 -40.07
CA GLY A 109 13.70 -34.67 -40.43
C GLY A 109 12.91 -33.36 -40.25
N GLN A 110 13.59 -32.23 -40.02
CA GLN A 110 12.98 -30.89 -39.81
C GLN A 110 12.03 -30.83 -38.60
N ILE A 111 12.32 -31.65 -37.58
CA ILE A 111 11.55 -31.67 -36.34
C ILE A 111 12.14 -30.62 -35.41
N GLU A 112 11.31 -29.67 -34.98
CA GLU A 112 11.69 -28.66 -34.01
C GLU A 112 11.38 -29.16 -32.60
N GLN A 113 12.39 -29.14 -31.72
CA GLN A 113 12.25 -29.52 -30.31
C GLN A 113 12.57 -28.34 -29.42
N ASN A 114 11.67 -28.06 -28.47
CA ASN A 114 11.91 -27.06 -27.45
C ASN A 114 12.89 -27.58 -26.41
N ILE A 115 13.97 -26.82 -26.21
CA ILE A 115 15.03 -27.19 -25.27
C ILE A 115 14.92 -26.40 -23.97
N TYR A 116 14.62 -25.10 -24.10
CA TYR A 116 14.49 -24.21 -22.96
C TYR A 116 13.66 -22.98 -23.29
N GLY A 117 13.16 -22.29 -22.27
CA GLY A 117 12.41 -21.05 -22.43
C GLY A 117 12.49 -20.18 -21.21
N ILE A 118 12.58 -18.87 -21.44
CA ILE A 118 12.58 -17.84 -20.39
C ILE A 118 11.45 -16.83 -20.64
N THR A 119 11.05 -16.14 -19.58
CA THR A 119 10.16 -14.98 -19.69
C THR A 119 10.98 -13.73 -19.44
N LEU A 120 11.10 -12.90 -20.46
CA LEU A 120 11.68 -11.56 -20.36
C LEU A 120 10.59 -10.59 -19.91
N ILE A 121 10.81 -9.97 -18.75
CA ILE A 121 9.92 -8.94 -18.21
C ILE A 121 10.58 -7.58 -18.45
N SER A 122 9.82 -6.61 -18.95
CA SER A 122 10.31 -5.24 -19.12
C SER A 122 9.43 -4.24 -18.38
N GLY A 123 10.03 -3.14 -17.93
CA GLY A 123 9.32 -2.07 -17.24
C GLY A 123 10.22 -0.89 -16.93
N LEU A 124 9.82 -0.09 -15.94
CA LEU A 124 10.53 1.13 -15.56
C LEU A 124 10.96 1.07 -14.08
N PRO A 125 12.09 1.71 -13.71
CA PRO A 125 12.44 1.88 -12.31
C PRO A 125 11.43 2.81 -11.62
N PRO A 126 11.25 2.69 -10.29
CA PRO A 126 10.33 3.53 -9.55
C PRO A 126 10.78 4.99 -9.58
N GLU A 127 9.81 5.90 -9.61
CA GLU A 127 10.08 7.31 -9.34
C GLU A 127 10.21 7.56 -7.85
N LYS A 128 10.89 8.64 -7.50
CA LYS A 128 10.92 9.14 -6.12
C LYS A 128 9.49 9.45 -5.65
N PRO A 129 8.98 8.78 -4.59
CA PRO A 129 7.65 9.06 -4.07
C PRO A 129 7.53 10.50 -3.59
N LYS A 130 6.36 11.12 -3.79
CA LYS A 130 6.10 12.54 -3.51
C LYS A 130 4.92 12.70 -2.57
N ASN A 131 4.76 13.92 -2.04
CA ASN A 131 3.61 14.31 -1.21
C ASN A 131 3.38 13.39 0.00
N LEU A 132 4.47 12.88 0.59
CA LEU A 132 4.41 12.10 1.81
C LEU A 132 3.79 12.92 2.94
N ASN A 133 2.71 12.41 3.51
CA ASN A 133 2.07 13.01 4.67
C ASN A 133 1.50 11.93 5.58
N CYS A 134 1.32 12.28 6.85
CA CYS A 134 0.85 11.36 7.89
C CYS A 134 -0.32 11.95 8.67
N ILE A 135 -1.16 11.07 9.20
CA ILE A 135 -2.32 11.39 10.00
C ILE A 135 -2.45 10.41 11.17
N VAL A 136 -2.74 10.93 12.36
CA VAL A 136 -3.04 10.16 13.56
C VAL A 136 -4.51 10.38 13.91
N ASN A 137 -5.38 9.50 13.43
CA ASN A 137 -6.78 9.53 13.83
C ASN A 137 -6.90 9.09 15.29
N GLU A 138 -7.67 9.80 16.11
CA GLU A 138 -7.82 9.47 17.52
C GLU A 138 -8.27 7.99 17.71
N GLY A 139 -7.55 7.27 18.57
CA GLY A 139 -7.79 5.85 18.82
C GLY A 139 -7.23 4.90 17.75
N ARG A 140 -6.53 5.42 16.73
CA ARG A 140 -5.86 4.64 15.69
C ARG A 140 -4.35 4.89 15.68
N LYS A 141 -3.62 3.93 15.11
CA LYS A 141 -2.18 4.08 14.85
C LYS A 141 -1.94 5.09 13.72
N MET A 142 -0.72 5.60 13.63
CA MET A 142 -0.34 6.56 12.59
C MET A 142 -0.46 5.93 11.20
N MET A 143 -1.11 6.64 10.28
CA MET A 143 -1.21 6.26 8.87
C MET A 143 -0.50 7.31 8.03
N CYS A 144 0.38 6.88 7.14
CA CYS A 144 1.01 7.74 6.16
C CYS A 144 0.58 7.34 4.75
N TYR A 145 0.56 8.33 3.86
CA TYR A 145 0.19 8.17 2.45
C TYR A 145 1.08 9.06 1.59
N TRP A 146 1.23 8.68 0.32
CA TRP A 146 2.11 9.33 -0.64
C TRP A 146 1.65 9.07 -2.07
N ASP A 147 2.18 9.86 -3.00
CA ASP A 147 2.01 9.62 -4.44
C ASP A 147 3.16 8.75 -4.95
N PRO A 148 2.86 7.61 -5.62
CA PRO A 148 3.87 6.64 -6.07
C PRO A 148 4.66 7.09 -7.30
N GLY A 149 4.16 8.10 -8.04
CA GLY A 149 4.73 8.54 -9.32
C GLY A 149 4.08 7.83 -10.51
N ARG A 150 4.82 7.75 -11.63
CA ARG A 150 4.37 7.03 -12.84
C ARG A 150 4.24 5.52 -12.62
N GLU A 151 3.41 4.88 -13.44
CA GLU A 151 3.32 3.41 -13.52
C GLU A 151 4.66 2.81 -13.97
N THR A 152 5.08 1.73 -13.31
CA THR A 152 6.36 1.06 -13.58
C THR A 152 6.20 -0.22 -14.40
N TYR A 153 4.99 -0.77 -14.45
CA TYR A 153 4.68 -2.07 -15.08
C TYR A 153 5.41 -3.26 -14.44
N LEU A 154 5.96 -3.07 -13.23
CA LEU A 154 6.64 -4.08 -12.44
C LEU A 154 6.04 -4.12 -11.03
N GLU A 155 6.07 -5.29 -10.38
CA GLU A 155 5.70 -5.39 -8.96
C GLU A 155 6.65 -4.49 -8.15
N THR A 156 6.10 -3.36 -7.67
CA THR A 156 6.85 -2.32 -6.97
C THR A 156 6.39 -2.29 -5.53
N ASN A 157 7.33 -2.54 -4.63
CA ASN A 157 7.07 -2.58 -3.20
C ASN A 157 7.36 -1.21 -2.58
N PHE A 158 6.44 -0.75 -1.74
CA PHE A 158 6.64 0.46 -0.94
C PHE A 158 6.78 0.10 0.53
N THR A 159 7.79 0.68 1.16
CA THR A 159 8.06 0.50 2.58
C THR A 159 8.17 1.87 3.25
N LEU A 160 7.25 2.15 4.17
CA LEU A 160 7.32 3.31 5.03
C LEU A 160 8.31 3.03 6.16
N LYS A 161 9.31 3.89 6.25
CA LYS A 161 10.37 3.87 7.26
C LYS A 161 10.11 4.99 8.26
N SER A 162 10.43 4.73 9.53
CA SER A 162 10.29 5.72 10.59
C SER A 162 11.29 5.49 11.69
N GLU A 163 11.91 6.55 12.21
CA GLU A 163 12.85 6.48 13.32
C GLU A 163 12.81 7.73 14.20
N TRP A 164 13.14 7.53 15.48
CA TRP A 164 13.62 8.59 16.35
C TRP A 164 15.14 8.73 16.21
N ALA A 165 15.67 9.83 16.74
CA ALA A 165 17.12 10.04 16.82
C ALA A 165 17.86 8.88 17.55
N THR A 166 17.19 8.15 18.42
CA THR A 166 17.77 7.08 19.25
C THR A 166 17.32 5.67 18.89
N GLU A 167 16.23 5.51 18.13
CA GLU A 167 15.59 4.21 17.91
C GLU A 167 14.93 4.12 16.53
N LYS A 168 15.12 3.00 15.84
CA LYS A 168 14.44 2.71 14.57
C LYS A 168 13.20 1.87 14.82
N PHE A 169 12.07 2.28 14.26
CA PHE A 169 10.84 1.50 14.36
C PHE A 169 10.79 0.39 13.31
N ALA A 170 9.88 -0.56 13.53
CA ALA A 170 9.60 -1.59 12.52
C ALA A 170 9.06 -0.95 11.24
N ASP A 171 9.60 -1.40 10.11
CA ASP A 171 9.17 -1.01 8.77
C ASP A 171 7.69 -1.35 8.53
N CYS A 172 6.94 -0.41 7.93
CA CYS A 172 5.58 -0.66 7.49
C CYS A 172 5.59 -0.94 5.97
N LYS A 173 5.36 -2.21 5.61
CA LYS A 173 5.23 -2.63 4.20
C LYS A 173 3.79 -2.51 3.73
N THR A 174 3.59 -1.92 2.55
CA THR A 174 2.24 -1.74 2.02
C THR A 174 1.58 -3.06 1.64
N LYS A 175 0.27 -3.11 1.78
CA LYS A 175 -0.55 -4.22 1.26
C LYS A 175 -0.78 -4.01 -0.24
N ARG A 176 -0.97 -5.11 -0.98
CA ARG A 176 -1.21 -5.07 -2.44
C ARG A 176 -2.44 -4.22 -2.82
N ASP A 177 -3.48 -4.24 -2.00
CA ASP A 177 -4.72 -3.48 -2.26
C ASP A 177 -4.58 -1.97 -1.99
N THR A 178 -3.59 -1.56 -1.21
CA THR A 178 -3.37 -0.16 -0.81
C THR A 178 -1.87 0.18 -0.88
N PRO A 179 -1.27 0.25 -2.09
CA PRO A 179 0.17 0.39 -2.28
C PRO A 179 0.72 1.80 -1.94
N THR A 180 -0.16 2.76 -1.73
CA THR A 180 0.17 4.18 -1.52
C THR A 180 -0.11 4.66 -0.09
N SER A 181 -0.45 3.75 0.82
CA SER A 181 -0.70 4.07 2.22
C SER A 181 -0.26 2.94 3.15
N CYS A 182 0.23 3.30 4.33
CA CYS A 182 0.65 2.33 5.35
C CYS A 182 0.27 2.81 6.74
N THR A 183 -0.30 1.90 7.54
CA THR A 183 -0.58 2.13 8.97
C THR A 183 0.48 1.42 9.79
N VAL A 184 1.26 2.18 10.56
CA VAL A 184 2.34 1.61 11.39
C VAL A 184 1.78 0.71 12.48
N ASP A 185 2.59 -0.22 12.99
CA ASP A 185 2.14 -1.19 13.99
C ASP A 185 2.39 -0.80 15.45
N TYR A 186 3.11 0.28 15.70
CA TYR A 186 3.33 0.83 17.03
C TYR A 186 2.30 1.93 17.38
N SER A 187 2.11 2.16 18.69
CA SER A 187 1.24 3.23 19.18
C SER A 187 1.89 4.60 18.99
N PRO A 188 1.14 5.65 18.62
CA PRO A 188 1.68 7.00 18.54
C PRO A 188 2.22 7.47 19.88
N VAL A 189 3.41 8.05 19.85
CA VAL A 189 4.05 8.69 21.01
C VAL A 189 4.17 10.17 20.68
N TYR A 190 3.57 11.01 21.52
CA TYR A 190 3.50 12.46 21.33
C TYR A 190 4.68 13.15 22.02
N PHE A 191 4.97 14.39 21.64
CA PHE A 191 6.00 15.25 22.26
C PHE A 191 7.44 14.85 21.92
N VAL A 192 7.61 14.03 20.87
CA VAL A 192 8.91 13.58 20.35
C VAL A 192 8.87 13.62 18.82
N ASN A 193 9.81 14.33 18.22
CA ASN A 193 9.96 14.36 16.76
C ASN A 193 10.43 13.02 16.23
N MET A 194 9.85 12.58 15.12
CA MET A 194 10.27 11.41 14.36
C MET A 194 10.51 11.77 12.91
N GLU A 195 11.46 11.08 12.30
CA GLU A 195 11.75 11.16 10.88
C GLU A 195 11.04 10.02 10.15
N VAL A 196 10.38 10.34 9.04
CA VAL A 196 9.57 9.41 8.25
C VAL A 196 9.87 9.61 6.77
N TRP A 197 10.06 8.50 6.05
CA TRP A 197 10.24 8.51 4.59
C TRP A 197 9.71 7.20 3.98
N VAL A 198 9.53 7.20 2.66
CA VAL A 198 9.08 6.04 1.90
C VAL A 198 10.20 5.54 1.01
N GLU A 199 10.37 4.24 0.98
CA GLU A 199 11.28 3.52 0.11
C GLU A 199 10.47 2.75 -0.94
N ALA A 200 10.70 3.04 -2.22
CA ALA A 200 10.09 2.34 -3.35
C ALA A 200 11.15 1.46 -4.04
N GLU A 201 10.82 0.20 -4.25
CA GLU A 201 11.74 -0.80 -4.78
C GLU A 201 11.07 -1.74 -5.77
N ASN A 202 11.67 -1.92 -6.94
CA ASN A 202 11.35 -2.98 -7.88
C ASN A 202 12.63 -3.61 -8.44
N ALA A 203 12.50 -4.59 -9.34
CA ALA A 203 13.64 -5.30 -9.91
C ALA A 203 14.64 -4.42 -10.68
N LEU A 204 14.27 -3.20 -11.10
CA LEU A 204 15.11 -2.27 -11.83
C LEU A 204 15.74 -1.18 -10.96
N GLY A 205 15.34 -1.05 -9.70
CA GLY A 205 15.94 -0.06 -8.83
C GLY A 205 15.18 0.24 -7.55
N LYS A 206 15.82 1.09 -6.75
CA LYS A 206 15.38 1.47 -5.42
C LYS A 206 15.58 2.97 -5.23
N VAL A 207 14.58 3.65 -4.68
CA VAL A 207 14.59 5.10 -4.47
C VAL A 207 13.81 5.47 -3.21
N THR A 208 14.27 6.51 -2.50
CA THR A 208 13.60 7.02 -1.30
C THR A 208 12.97 8.38 -1.54
N SER A 209 11.86 8.66 -0.87
CA SER A 209 11.23 9.98 -0.83
C SER A 209 12.11 11.00 -0.11
N ASP A 210 11.73 12.27 -0.15
CA ASP A 210 12.23 13.21 0.84
C ASP A 210 11.80 12.79 2.24
N HIS A 211 12.66 13.07 3.21
CA HIS A 211 12.39 12.78 4.60
C HIS A 211 11.57 13.92 5.21
N ILE A 212 10.55 13.57 6.00
CA ILE A 212 9.77 14.53 6.77
C ILE A 212 10.05 14.31 8.26
N ASN A 213 10.18 15.40 9.01
CA ASN A 213 10.42 15.36 10.45
C ASN A 213 9.30 16.11 11.18
N PHE A 214 8.59 15.43 12.07
CA PHE A 214 7.46 16.00 12.78
C PHE A 214 7.19 15.28 14.10
N ASP A 215 6.48 15.96 15.00
CA ASP A 215 5.87 15.35 16.18
C ASP A 215 4.48 14.80 15.81
N PRO A 216 4.16 13.53 16.10
CA PRO A 216 2.83 12.97 15.85
C PRO A 216 1.67 13.80 16.42
N VAL A 217 1.89 14.59 17.49
CA VAL A 217 0.88 15.47 18.08
C VAL A 217 0.39 16.55 17.10
N ASP A 218 1.25 16.95 16.16
CA ASP A 218 0.96 17.95 15.13
C ASP A 218 0.29 17.34 13.88
N LYS A 219 0.03 16.02 13.88
CA LYS A 219 -0.65 15.26 12.81
C LYS A 219 -1.96 14.61 13.26
N VAL A 220 -2.48 15.01 14.42
CA VAL A 220 -3.70 14.43 15.00
C VAL A 220 -4.96 14.89 14.26
N LYS A 221 -5.89 13.97 14.05
CA LYS A 221 -7.30 14.23 13.74
C LYS A 221 -8.16 13.76 14.92
N PRO A 222 -8.70 14.66 15.76
CA PRO A 222 -9.60 14.29 16.84
C PRO A 222 -10.90 13.66 16.34
N ASN A 223 -11.54 12.85 17.17
CA ASN A 223 -12.94 12.50 17.00
C ASN A 223 -13.81 13.75 17.16
N ALA A 224 -14.94 13.79 16.45
CA ALA A 224 -15.90 14.88 16.57
C ALA A 224 -16.39 15.03 18.02
N PRO A 225 -16.63 16.26 18.52
CA PRO A 225 -17.40 16.44 19.73
C PRO A 225 -18.76 15.74 19.59
N HIS A 226 -19.23 15.11 20.66
CA HIS A 226 -20.45 14.29 20.62
C HIS A 226 -21.39 14.67 21.76
N ASN A 227 -22.61 14.15 21.71
CA ASN A 227 -23.71 14.52 22.61
C ASN A 227 -23.92 16.04 22.65
N LEU A 228 -23.89 16.69 21.48
CA LEU A 228 -24.24 18.10 21.34
C LEU A 228 -25.71 18.27 21.73
N SER A 229 -25.97 19.15 22.68
CA SER A 229 -27.32 19.50 23.13
C SER A 229 -27.49 21.00 23.15
N VAL A 230 -28.73 21.43 22.88
CA VAL A 230 -29.13 22.83 22.85
C VAL A 230 -30.17 23.04 23.93
N SER A 231 -29.90 23.97 24.85
CA SER A 231 -30.84 24.39 25.88
C SER A 231 -31.10 25.88 25.75
N ASN A 232 -32.35 26.27 25.91
CA ASN A 232 -32.77 27.65 26.06
C ASN A 232 -32.45 28.16 27.48
N SER A 233 -32.19 29.46 27.61
CA SER A 233 -32.15 30.14 28.92
C SER A 233 -33.52 30.76 29.16
N GLU A 234 -34.19 30.40 30.26
CA GLU A 234 -35.58 30.82 30.58
C GLU A 234 -35.80 32.34 30.59
N GLU A 235 -34.73 33.14 30.67
CA GLU A 235 -34.79 34.58 30.85
C GLU A 235 -34.61 35.41 29.56
N LEU A 236 -34.11 34.82 28.46
CA LEU A 236 -33.71 35.58 27.25
C LEU A 236 -34.19 34.94 25.94
N SER A 237 -34.93 35.71 25.13
CA SER A 237 -35.55 35.30 23.85
C SER A 237 -34.57 35.20 22.67
N SER A 238 -33.33 35.67 22.83
CA SER A 238 -32.33 35.75 21.75
C SER A 238 -31.10 34.85 21.96
N ILE A 239 -31.18 33.88 22.88
CA ILE A 239 -30.02 33.09 23.30
C ILE A 239 -30.29 31.59 23.28
N LEU A 240 -29.30 30.82 22.82
CA LEU A 240 -29.25 29.37 22.97
C LEU A 240 -27.89 28.94 23.54
N LYS A 241 -27.92 28.07 24.55
CA LYS A 241 -26.73 27.47 25.15
C LYS A 241 -26.48 26.10 24.55
N LEU A 242 -25.28 25.93 23.99
CA LEU A 242 -24.78 24.66 23.50
C LEU A 242 -23.97 23.98 24.60
N THR A 243 -24.14 22.67 24.77
CA THR A 243 -23.24 21.84 25.59
C THR A 243 -22.88 20.55 24.86
N TRP A 244 -21.67 20.06 25.05
CA TRP A 244 -21.18 18.87 24.35
C TRP A 244 -20.09 18.14 25.15
N ILE A 245 -19.79 16.91 24.73
CA ILE A 245 -18.68 16.11 25.23
C ILE A 245 -17.52 16.22 24.24
N ASN A 246 -16.38 16.67 24.76
CA ASN A 246 -15.12 16.75 24.02
C ASN A 246 -14.57 15.36 23.68
N SER A 247 -13.80 15.29 22.60
CA SER A 247 -12.99 14.12 22.28
C SER A 247 -12.01 13.78 23.43
N ASN A 248 -11.66 12.49 23.57
CA ASN A 248 -10.81 12.02 24.67
C ASN A 248 -9.37 12.54 24.55
N ILE A 249 -8.94 12.87 23.34
CA ILE A 249 -7.62 13.47 23.08
C ILE A 249 -7.43 14.83 23.76
N LYS A 250 -8.48 15.47 24.29
CA LYS A 250 -8.40 16.71 25.08
C LYS A 250 -7.43 16.63 26.28
N ASN A 251 -7.15 15.42 26.76
CA ASN A 251 -6.22 15.18 27.87
C ASN A 251 -4.75 15.23 27.41
N VAL A 252 -4.51 15.15 26.10
CA VAL A 252 -3.18 15.20 25.47
C VAL A 252 -2.96 16.57 24.81
N ILE A 253 -3.98 17.12 24.14
CA ILE A 253 -3.91 18.39 23.42
C ILE A 253 -5.00 19.36 23.87
N ARG A 254 -4.72 20.67 23.81
CA ARG A 254 -5.76 21.69 23.89
C ARG A 254 -6.52 21.78 22.57
N LEU A 255 -7.82 22.01 22.65
CA LEU A 255 -8.73 22.05 21.51
C LEU A 255 -9.19 23.48 21.23
N LYS A 256 -9.36 23.79 19.95
CA LYS A 256 -10.22 24.89 19.48
C LYS A 256 -11.39 24.33 18.70
N TYR A 257 -12.44 25.12 18.57
CA TYR A 257 -13.69 24.68 17.97
C TYR A 257 -14.11 25.59 16.81
N ASP A 258 -14.81 24.98 15.87
CA ASP A 258 -15.56 25.67 14.82
C ASP A 258 -17.03 25.31 15.05
N ILE A 259 -17.82 26.32 15.44
CA ILE A 259 -19.25 26.20 15.72
C ILE A 259 -19.99 26.88 14.58
N GLN A 260 -20.84 26.10 13.92
CA GLN A 260 -21.71 26.58 12.87
C GLN A 260 -23.17 26.44 13.26
N TYR A 261 -23.98 27.40 12.82
CA TYR A 261 -25.41 27.42 13.07
C TYR A 261 -26.18 27.98 11.88
N ARG A 262 -27.46 27.62 11.78
CA ARG A 262 -28.37 28.15 10.76
C ARG A 262 -29.81 28.04 11.26
N THR A 263 -30.71 28.84 10.71
CA THR A 263 -32.15 28.62 10.92
C THR A 263 -32.57 27.32 10.21
N LYS A 264 -33.54 26.61 10.77
CA LYS A 264 -34.08 25.42 10.11
C LYS A 264 -34.63 25.77 8.73
N GLY A 265 -34.29 24.95 7.74
CA GLY A 265 -34.64 25.18 6.34
C GLY A 265 -33.71 26.12 5.57
N ALA A 266 -32.81 26.85 6.24
CA ALA A 266 -31.76 27.59 5.54
C ALA A 266 -30.68 26.65 4.98
N SER A 267 -30.11 27.01 3.82
CA SER A 267 -29.03 26.27 3.17
C SER A 267 -27.64 26.68 3.62
N ALA A 268 -27.44 27.96 3.96
CA ALA A 268 -26.15 28.51 4.36
C ALA A 268 -25.94 28.41 5.88
N TRP A 269 -24.71 28.05 6.27
CA TRP A 269 -24.27 28.06 7.66
C TRP A 269 -23.65 29.40 8.02
N SER A 270 -24.05 29.95 9.16
CA SER A 270 -23.33 31.01 9.87
C SER A 270 -22.29 30.38 10.77
N GLN A 271 -21.21 31.10 11.04
CA GLN A 271 -20.10 30.62 11.86
C GLN A 271 -19.86 31.59 13.02
N ILE A 272 -19.59 31.03 14.21
CA ILE A 272 -19.11 31.81 15.35
C ILE A 272 -17.68 32.30 15.09
N PRO A 273 -17.32 33.54 15.48
CA PRO A 273 -15.95 34.02 15.35
C PRO A 273 -14.94 33.04 15.95
N PRO A 274 -13.92 32.57 15.20
CA PRO A 274 -13.00 31.54 15.68
C PRO A 274 -12.25 31.90 16.98
N GLU A 275 -12.00 33.18 17.21
CA GLU A 275 -11.39 33.73 18.43
C GLU A 275 -12.24 33.46 19.68
N ASP A 276 -13.56 33.47 19.54
CA ASP A 276 -14.47 33.22 20.65
C ASP A 276 -14.45 31.76 21.07
N THR A 277 -14.05 30.85 20.18
CA THR A 277 -14.02 29.39 20.37
C THR A 277 -12.60 28.79 20.32
N ALA A 278 -11.57 29.63 20.52
CA ALA A 278 -10.16 29.27 20.39
C ALA A 278 -9.55 28.50 21.59
N SER A 279 -10.36 27.94 22.50
CA SER A 279 -9.87 27.23 23.70
C SER A 279 -10.79 26.13 24.17
N THR A 280 -10.21 25.10 24.81
CA THR A 280 -10.92 23.91 25.29
C THR A 280 -12.10 24.29 26.18
N ARG A 281 -13.30 23.82 25.82
CA ARG A 281 -14.54 24.07 26.56
C ARG A 281 -15.58 22.99 26.27
N SER A 282 -16.63 22.92 27.08
CA SER A 282 -17.74 21.97 26.92
C SER A 282 -19.10 22.64 26.74
N SER A 283 -19.10 23.96 26.64
CA SER A 283 -20.31 24.75 26.38
C SER A 283 -19.98 26.08 25.70
N PHE A 284 -20.95 26.61 24.96
CA PHE A 284 -20.89 27.93 24.35
C PHE A 284 -22.28 28.54 24.26
N THR A 285 -22.41 29.84 24.51
CA THR A 285 -23.69 30.54 24.45
C THR A 285 -23.74 31.39 23.20
N VAL A 286 -24.68 31.08 22.30
CA VAL A 286 -24.90 31.85 21.08
C VAL A 286 -25.95 32.92 21.36
N GLN A 287 -25.63 34.16 21.02
CA GLN A 287 -26.45 35.34 21.27
C GLN A 287 -26.97 35.93 19.95
N ASP A 288 -27.75 37.01 20.04
CA ASP A 288 -28.31 37.75 18.90
C ASP A 288 -29.14 36.89 17.94
N LEU A 289 -29.77 35.85 18.47
CA LEU A 289 -30.67 34.98 17.70
C LEU A 289 -32.06 35.62 17.61
N LYS A 290 -32.75 35.37 16.49
CA LYS A 290 -34.16 35.75 16.35
C LYS A 290 -35.03 34.99 17.38
N PRO A 291 -35.96 35.67 18.07
CA PRO A 291 -36.96 35.02 18.92
C PRO A 291 -37.81 34.00 18.17
N PHE A 292 -38.35 33.03 18.90
CA PHE A 292 -39.24 31.96 18.40
C PHE A 292 -38.77 31.32 17.08
N THR A 293 -37.47 31.07 16.97
CA THR A 293 -36.84 30.57 15.75
C THR A 293 -36.10 29.28 16.06
N GLU A 294 -36.34 28.24 15.26
CA GLU A 294 -35.61 26.98 15.35
C GLU A 294 -34.26 27.10 14.64
N TYR A 295 -33.19 26.84 15.39
CA TYR A 295 -31.82 26.80 14.90
C TYR A 295 -31.26 25.38 14.94
N VAL A 296 -30.38 25.10 13.99
CA VAL A 296 -29.61 23.86 13.89
C VAL A 296 -28.14 24.21 14.05
N PHE A 297 -27.44 23.44 14.86
CA PHE A 297 -26.03 23.64 15.21
C PHE A 297 -25.21 22.40 14.87
N ARG A 298 -23.95 22.61 14.49
CA ARG A 298 -22.92 21.57 14.40
C ARG A 298 -21.58 22.11 14.87
N ILE A 299 -20.76 21.24 15.46
CA ILE A 299 -19.46 21.61 16.00
C ILE A 299 -18.38 20.62 15.53
N ARG A 300 -17.18 21.12 15.29
CA ARG A 300 -15.97 20.30 15.11
C ARG A 300 -14.81 20.88 15.91
N CYS A 301 -13.78 20.09 16.16
CA CYS A 301 -12.61 20.54 16.92
C CYS A 301 -11.28 20.14 16.25
N MET A 302 -10.22 20.86 16.62
CA MET A 302 -8.84 20.51 16.29
C MET A 302 -7.89 21.02 17.37
N LYS A 303 -6.59 20.73 17.25
CA LYS A 303 -5.56 21.27 18.15
C LYS A 303 -5.56 22.82 18.15
N GLU A 304 -5.41 23.42 19.33
CA GLU A 304 -5.50 24.86 19.58
C GLU A 304 -4.61 25.70 18.65
N ASP A 305 -3.35 25.29 18.45
CA ASP A 305 -2.38 25.99 17.60
C ASP A 305 -2.65 25.85 16.09
N GLY A 306 -3.70 25.12 15.70
CA GLY A 306 -4.08 24.94 14.31
C GLY A 306 -3.24 23.95 13.53
N LYS A 307 -2.34 23.20 14.19
CA LYS A 307 -1.63 22.09 13.56
C LYS A 307 -2.48 20.81 13.59
N GLY A 308 -2.30 19.95 12.59
CA GLY A 308 -3.08 18.73 12.42
C GLY A 308 -4.34 18.96 11.62
N PHE A 309 -5.38 18.18 11.91
CA PHE A 309 -6.59 18.11 11.10
C PHE A 309 -7.84 18.41 11.94
N TRP A 310 -8.80 19.08 11.31
CA TRP A 310 -10.15 19.19 11.87
C TRP A 310 -10.80 17.81 12.00
N SER A 311 -11.48 17.60 13.12
CA SER A 311 -12.42 16.49 13.25
C SER A 311 -13.50 16.59 12.17
N ASP A 312 -14.21 15.48 11.98
CA ASP A 312 -15.50 15.54 11.30
C ASP A 312 -16.48 16.41 12.11
N TRP A 313 -17.56 16.84 11.47
CA TRP A 313 -18.63 17.53 12.18
C TRP A 313 -19.34 16.58 13.14
N SER A 314 -19.78 17.12 14.29
CA SER A 314 -20.68 16.43 15.20
C SER A 314 -22.01 16.12 14.51
N GLU A 315 -22.80 15.26 15.15
CA GLU A 315 -24.24 15.22 14.89
C GLU A 315 -24.85 16.61 15.06
N GLU A 316 -25.84 16.91 14.22
CA GLU A 316 -26.56 18.18 14.29
C GLU A 316 -27.48 18.18 15.52
N ALA A 317 -27.53 19.31 16.22
CA ALA A 317 -28.45 19.52 17.34
C ALA A 317 -29.34 20.73 17.06
N SER A 318 -30.63 20.61 17.38
CA SER A 318 -31.60 21.68 17.15
C SER A 318 -32.14 22.24 18.47
N GLY A 319 -32.47 23.52 18.47
CA GLY A 319 -33.13 24.18 19.58
C GLY A 319 -33.94 25.39 19.12
N ILE A 320 -34.94 25.77 19.90
CA ILE A 320 -35.86 26.87 19.60
C ILE A 320 -35.63 27.97 20.65
N THR A 321 -35.44 29.20 20.19
CA THR A 321 -35.39 30.39 21.05
C THR A 321 -36.77 30.70 21.64
N TYR A 322 -36.82 31.30 22.83
CA TYR A 322 -38.10 31.71 23.42
C TYR A 322 -38.81 32.79 22.59
N GLU A 323 -40.12 32.89 22.77
CA GLU A 323 -40.90 34.02 22.29
C GLU A 323 -40.45 35.31 22.97
N ASP A 324 -40.53 36.43 22.24
CA ASP A 324 -40.22 37.73 22.81
C ASP A 324 -41.42 38.23 23.62
N ASN A 325 -41.33 38.15 24.95
CA ASN A 325 -42.33 38.72 25.83
C ASN A 325 -42.10 40.24 25.90
N ILE A 326 -42.61 40.98 24.91
CA ILE A 326 -42.86 42.42 25.05
C ILE A 326 -44.06 42.57 26.00
N ALA A 327 -43.83 42.36 27.30
CA ALA A 327 -44.74 42.88 28.30
C ALA A 327 -44.56 44.39 28.29
N SER A 328 -45.45 45.07 27.57
CA SER A 328 -45.69 46.51 27.66
C SER A 328 -45.88 46.89 29.13
N PHE A 329 -44.88 47.56 29.72
CA PHE A 329 -45.00 48.26 30.99
C PHE A 329 -45.58 49.65 30.79
#